data_AF-A0A532CGK2-F1
#
_entry.id   AF-A0A532CGK2-F1
#
_cell.length_a   1.000
_cell.length_b   1.000
_cell.length_c   1.000
_cell.angle_alpha   90.00
_cell.angle_beta   90.00
_cell.angle_gamma   90.00
#
_symmetry.space_group_name_H-M   'P 1'
#
loop_
_entity.id
_entity.type
_entity.pdbx_description
1 polymer ?
#
loop_
_entity_poly.entity_id
_entity_poly.type
_entity_poly.pdbx_seq_one_letter_code
_entity_poly.pdbx_strand_id
1 'polypeptide(L)'
;MGARALLGMIGAMILCALCVACGNESTTSPTGSTTSLAGTDANSDGVRDDIESYIDTTYPVPANLDTNKALRQYAKAAQSSIIDASDAGKSVTHSTERFRALECLMSRRPTDFHPLFVELRARILDTLPRSEAYLNADSHAATVNIPLFPADQWAGACA
;
A
#
# COMPACT_ATOMS: atom_id res chain seq x y z
N MET A 1 -18.66 58.90 -49.32
CA MET A 1 -18.01 57.72 -48.72
C MET A 1 -18.12 57.87 -47.21
N GLY A 2 -18.93 57.19 -46.42
CA GLY A 2 -19.79 56.03 -46.54
C GLY A 2 -20.00 55.62 -45.07
N ALA A 3 -21.21 55.77 -44.55
CA ALA A 3 -21.56 55.51 -43.15
C ALA A 3 -22.34 54.20 -43.02
N ARG A 4 -22.38 53.67 -41.77
CA ARG A 4 -23.26 52.61 -41.20
C ARG A 4 -22.72 51.18 -41.33
N ALA A 5 -22.44 50.45 -40.25
CA ALA A 5 -23.26 50.00 -39.10
C ALA A 5 -24.00 48.67 -39.35
N LEU A 6 -23.70 47.71 -38.45
CA LEU A 6 -24.42 46.53 -37.96
C LEU A 6 -25.63 46.00 -38.78
N LEU A 7 -25.60 44.71 -39.15
CA LEU A 7 -26.46 43.61 -38.64
C LEU A 7 -26.29 42.37 -39.55
N GLY A 8 -26.25 41.16 -38.98
CA GLY A 8 -26.40 39.94 -39.77
C GLY A 8 -25.93 38.67 -39.08
N MET A 9 -26.84 38.03 -38.33
CA MET A 9 -26.72 36.67 -37.82
C MET A 9 -26.56 35.62 -38.93
N ILE A 10 -26.14 34.42 -38.50
CA ILE A 10 -26.46 33.06 -39.01
C ILE A 10 -25.20 32.29 -39.42
N GLY A 11 -24.88 31.26 -38.65
CA GLY A 11 -23.85 30.28 -39.00
C GLY A 11 -23.43 29.35 -37.87
N ALA A 12 -24.38 28.84 -37.07
CA ALA A 12 -24.11 27.71 -36.20
C ALA A 12 -23.97 26.44 -37.06
N MET A 13 -22.76 25.90 -37.17
CA MET A 13 -22.49 24.57 -37.74
C MET A 13 -21.49 23.85 -36.83
N ILE A 14 -22.08 23.19 -35.84
CA ILE A 14 -21.72 21.93 -35.22
C ILE A 14 -20.54 21.21 -35.91
N LEU A 15 -19.42 21.06 -35.20
CA LEU A 15 -18.45 20.00 -35.47
C LEU A 15 -18.55 18.97 -34.33
N CYS A 16 -19.61 18.18 -34.39
CA CYS A 16 -19.83 16.99 -33.59
C CYS A 16 -20.05 15.84 -34.57
N ALA A 17 -19.03 15.02 -34.80
CA ALA A 17 -19.12 13.63 -35.25
C ALA A 17 -17.71 13.08 -35.52
N LEU A 18 -17.54 11.77 -35.23
CA LEU A 18 -16.38 10.88 -35.47
C LEU A 18 -15.45 10.78 -34.24
N CYS A 19 -15.45 9.72 -33.42
CA CYS A 19 -15.84 8.33 -33.66
C CYS A 19 -16.43 7.67 -32.41
N VAL A 20 -17.66 7.16 -32.53
CA VAL A 20 -18.14 6.02 -31.74
C VAL A 20 -17.51 4.77 -32.35
N ALA A 21 -16.72 4.06 -31.55
CA ALA A 21 -16.66 2.60 -31.57
C ALA A 21 -15.96 2.15 -30.28
N CYS A 22 -16.75 1.58 -29.36
CA CYS A 22 -16.22 0.69 -28.33
C CYS A 22 -15.56 -0.49 -29.05
N GLY A 23 -14.24 -0.45 -29.15
CA GLY A 23 -13.47 -1.63 -29.53
C GLY A 23 -13.48 -2.58 -28.36
N ASN A 24 -14.11 -3.74 -28.54
CA ASN A 24 -13.85 -4.91 -27.70
C ASN A 24 -12.37 -5.28 -27.89
N GLU A 25 -11.51 -4.76 -27.03
CA GLU A 25 -10.20 -5.35 -26.86
C GLU A 25 -10.43 -6.76 -26.31
N SER A 26 -10.05 -7.74 -27.14
CA SER A 26 -10.04 -9.13 -26.74
C SER A 26 -9.07 -9.23 -25.57
N THR A 27 -9.63 -9.33 -24.36
CA THR A 27 -8.90 -9.70 -23.16
C THR A 27 -8.48 -11.16 -23.30
N THR A 28 -7.41 -11.41 -24.05
CA THR A 28 -6.45 -12.42 -23.59
C THR A 28 -5.87 -11.87 -22.31
N SER A 29 -6.62 -12.01 -21.20
CA SER A 29 -6.05 -11.94 -19.87
C SER A 29 -4.87 -12.91 -19.89
N PRO A 30 -3.63 -12.45 -19.63
CA PRO A 30 -2.56 -13.40 -19.40
C PRO A 30 -3.07 -14.31 -18.29
N THR A 31 -3.05 -15.62 -18.53
CA THR A 31 -3.45 -16.64 -17.57
C THR A 31 -2.91 -16.25 -16.20
N GLY A 32 -3.81 -15.71 -15.37
CA GLY A 32 -3.45 -15.06 -14.13
C GLY A 32 -2.81 -16.12 -13.27
N SER A 33 -1.51 -15.99 -13.04
CA SER A 33 -0.91 -16.60 -11.87
C SER A 33 -1.62 -15.94 -10.70
N THR A 34 -2.66 -16.59 -10.18
CA THR A 34 -3.37 -16.16 -8.99
C THR A 34 -2.35 -16.17 -7.87
N THR A 35 -1.72 -15.03 -7.65
CA THR A 35 -0.73 -14.88 -6.60
C THR A 35 -1.47 -15.12 -5.29
N SER A 36 -1.04 -16.12 -4.53
CA SER A 36 -1.67 -16.43 -3.25
C SER A 36 -1.60 -15.20 -2.33
N LEU A 37 -2.55 -15.07 -1.41
CA LEU A 37 -2.51 -14.00 -0.39
C LEU A 37 -1.17 -14.00 0.36
N ALA A 38 -0.67 -15.19 0.69
CA ALA A 38 0.62 -15.40 1.34
C ALA A 38 1.80 -14.92 0.49
N GLY A 39 1.77 -15.14 -0.83
CA GLY A 39 2.97 -15.02 -1.66
C GLY A 39 4.00 -16.10 -1.35
N THR A 40 5.20 -15.95 -1.91
CA THR A 40 6.34 -16.82 -1.59
C THR A 40 7.09 -16.27 -0.39
N ASP A 41 7.30 -17.10 0.61
CA ASP A 41 8.16 -16.89 1.78
C ASP A 41 8.98 -18.18 1.96
N ALA A 42 10.08 -18.28 1.22
CA ALA A 42 10.83 -19.53 1.09
C ALA A 42 11.62 -19.89 2.37
N ASN A 43 11.99 -18.88 3.17
CA ASN A 43 12.72 -19.04 4.41
C ASN A 43 11.80 -19.16 5.64
N SER A 44 10.50 -18.96 5.46
CA SER A 44 9.46 -19.02 6.51
C SER A 44 9.71 -18.04 7.65
N ASP A 45 10.28 -16.86 7.35
CA ASP A 45 10.53 -15.81 8.35
C ASP A 45 9.31 -14.89 8.59
N GLY A 46 8.27 -15.04 7.76
CA GLY A 46 7.03 -14.28 7.79
C GLY A 46 7.03 -13.05 6.88
N VAL A 47 8.09 -12.81 6.12
CA VAL A 47 8.19 -11.75 5.11
C VAL A 47 8.26 -12.39 3.74
N ARG A 48 7.47 -11.88 2.80
CA ARG A 48 7.52 -12.35 1.41
C ARG A 48 8.89 -12.06 0.78
N ASP A 49 9.42 -13.01 0.01
CA ASP A 49 10.73 -12.93 -0.65
C ASP A 49 10.90 -11.65 -1.50
N ASP A 50 9.83 -11.20 -2.18
CA ASP A 50 9.89 -10.00 -3.02
C ASP A 50 9.95 -8.70 -2.20
N ILE A 51 9.34 -8.71 -1.02
CA ILE A 51 9.43 -7.61 -0.05
C ILE A 51 10.82 -7.61 0.61
N GLU A 52 11.36 -8.78 0.96
CA GLU A 52 12.74 -8.90 1.44
C GLU A 52 13.74 -8.34 0.42
N SER A 53 13.63 -8.77 -0.85
CA SER A 53 14.47 -8.32 -1.94
C SER A 53 14.41 -6.80 -2.16
N TYR A 54 13.20 -6.23 -2.07
CA TYR A 54 13.01 -4.78 -2.11
C TYR A 54 13.72 -4.08 -0.93
N ILE A 55 13.55 -4.58 0.30
CA ILE A 55 14.14 -3.98 1.50
C ILE A 55 15.68 -4.07 1.42
N ASP A 56 16.24 -5.21 1.04
CA ASP A 56 17.69 -5.42 0.97
C ASP A 56 18.35 -4.59 -0.14
N THR A 57 17.66 -4.41 -1.26
CA THR A 57 18.15 -3.57 -2.37
C THR A 57 18.07 -2.08 -2.03
N THR A 58 16.98 -1.64 -1.40
CA THR A 58 16.72 -0.22 -1.15
C THR A 58 17.42 0.29 0.12
N TYR A 59 17.54 -0.57 1.13
CA TYR A 59 18.13 -0.27 2.44
C TYR A 59 19.21 -1.31 2.77
N PRO A 60 20.34 -1.32 2.02
CA PRO A 60 21.36 -2.33 2.18
C PRO A 60 22.08 -2.21 3.54
N VAL A 61 22.39 -3.38 4.10
CA VAL A 61 23.23 -3.53 5.29
C VAL A 61 24.72 -3.45 4.91
N PRO A 62 25.61 -2.99 5.82
CA PRO A 62 25.34 -2.60 7.20
C PRO A 62 24.81 -1.17 7.37
N ALA A 63 24.91 -0.32 6.35
CA ALA A 63 24.61 1.11 6.45
C ALA A 63 23.18 1.43 6.91
N ASN A 64 22.20 0.58 6.58
CA ASN A 64 20.80 0.78 6.92
C ASN A 64 20.24 -0.32 7.85
N LEU A 65 21.07 -0.95 8.68
CA LEU A 65 20.68 -2.09 9.52
C LEU A 65 19.37 -1.85 10.30
N ASP A 66 19.26 -0.73 11.00
CA ASP A 66 18.09 -0.42 11.83
C ASP A 66 16.82 -0.18 10.98
N THR A 67 16.96 0.53 9.86
CA THR A 67 15.84 0.75 8.93
C THR A 67 15.38 -0.57 8.31
N ASN A 68 16.31 -1.40 7.85
CA ASN A 68 16.05 -2.70 7.27
C ASN A 68 15.26 -3.60 8.25
N LYS A 69 15.73 -3.68 9.51
CA LYS A 69 15.02 -4.40 10.58
C LYS A 69 13.62 -3.88 10.85
N ALA A 70 13.46 -2.56 11.01
CA ALA A 70 12.15 -1.96 11.29
C ALA A 70 11.15 -2.19 10.14
N LEU A 71 11.60 -2.10 8.89
CA LEU A 71 10.78 -2.40 7.71
C LEU A 71 10.38 -3.87 7.64
N ARG A 72 11.29 -4.80 7.96
CA ARG A 72 10.99 -6.24 8.05
C ARG A 72 10.01 -6.55 9.17
N GLN A 73 10.15 -5.92 10.33
CA GLN A 73 9.20 -6.03 11.45
C GLN A 73 7.79 -5.62 11.00
N TYR A 74 7.67 -4.50 10.27
CA TYR A 74 6.38 -4.05 9.75
C TYR A 74 5.84 -5.00 8.67
N ALA A 75 6.70 -5.41 7.73
CA ALA A 75 6.31 -6.31 6.64
C ALA A 75 5.76 -7.63 7.17
N LYS A 76 6.41 -8.21 8.18
CA LYS A 76 5.96 -9.42 8.87
C LYS A 76 4.58 -9.25 9.48
N ALA A 77 4.38 -8.21 10.29
CA ALA A 77 3.09 -7.96 10.94
C ALA A 77 1.95 -7.66 9.94
N ALA A 78 2.27 -6.95 8.85
CA ALA A 78 1.32 -6.70 7.76
C ALA A 78 0.97 -7.98 6.99
N GLN A 79 1.94 -8.85 6.73
CA GLN A 79 1.69 -10.15 6.10
C GLN A 79 0.82 -11.06 6.98
N SER A 80 1.05 -11.08 8.30
CA SER A 80 0.18 -11.79 9.24
C SER A 80 -1.24 -11.22 9.26
N SER A 81 -1.40 -9.89 9.18
CA SER A 81 -2.73 -9.26 9.08
C SER A 81 -3.50 -9.71 7.82
N ILE A 82 -2.80 -9.90 6.69
CA ILE A 82 -3.40 -10.37 5.43
C ILE A 82 -3.78 -11.84 5.50
N ILE A 83 -2.91 -12.70 6.05
CA ILE A 83 -3.13 -14.15 6.12
C ILE A 83 -4.26 -14.49 7.09
N ASP A 84 -4.29 -13.85 8.25
CA ASP A 84 -5.25 -14.10 9.32
C ASP A 84 -6.42 -13.10 9.32
N ALA A 85 -6.69 -12.47 8.17
CA ALA A 85 -7.65 -11.36 8.04
C ALA A 85 -9.08 -11.69 8.49
N SER A 86 -9.50 -12.96 8.47
CA SER A 86 -10.85 -13.38 8.87
C SER A 86 -11.00 -13.65 10.38
N ASP A 87 -9.91 -13.66 11.13
CA ASP A 87 -9.90 -13.85 12.57
C ASP A 87 -9.81 -12.49 13.27
N ALA A 88 -10.88 -12.08 13.95
CA ALA A 88 -10.95 -10.78 14.60
C ALA A 88 -9.91 -10.63 15.74
N GLY A 89 -9.66 -11.68 16.51
CA GLY A 89 -8.71 -11.64 17.63
C GLY A 89 -7.27 -11.51 17.14
N LYS A 90 -6.92 -12.27 16.10
CA LYS A 90 -5.63 -12.14 15.42
C LYS A 90 -5.48 -10.81 14.71
N SER A 91 -6.54 -10.29 14.09
CA SER A 91 -6.53 -8.98 13.42
C SER A 91 -6.16 -7.84 14.39
N VAL A 92 -6.71 -7.84 15.61
CA VAL A 92 -6.32 -6.89 16.66
C VAL A 92 -4.86 -7.08 17.09
N THR A 93 -4.42 -8.33 17.22
CA THR A 93 -3.04 -8.67 17.59
C THR A 93 -2.05 -8.15 16.53
N HIS A 94 -2.26 -8.48 15.26
CA HIS A 94 -1.39 -8.07 14.16
C HIS A 94 -1.45 -6.57 13.89
N SER A 95 -2.58 -5.91 14.14
CA SER A 95 -2.66 -4.45 14.11
C SER A 95 -1.78 -3.82 15.19
N THR A 96 -1.80 -4.38 16.41
CA THR A 96 -0.90 -3.95 17.49
C THR A 96 0.57 -4.12 17.11
N GLU A 97 0.94 -5.27 16.52
CA GLU A 97 2.29 -5.54 16.03
C GLU A 97 2.73 -4.56 14.92
N ARG A 98 1.82 -4.22 13.99
CA ARG A 98 2.07 -3.18 12.98
C ARG A 98 2.32 -1.82 13.59
N PHE A 99 1.56 -1.43 14.63
CA PHE A 99 1.82 -0.18 15.35
C PHE A 99 3.16 -0.20 16.08
N ARG A 100 3.54 -1.31 16.74
CA ARG A 100 4.87 -1.47 17.34
C ARG A 100 5.99 -1.31 16.30
N ALA A 101 5.84 -1.93 15.13
CA ALA A 101 6.81 -1.81 14.04
C ALA A 101 6.90 -0.37 13.51
N LEU A 102 5.77 0.33 13.40
CA LEU A 102 5.75 1.73 12.98
C LEU A 102 6.39 2.65 14.03
N GLU A 103 6.15 2.42 15.33
CA GLU A 103 6.85 3.12 16.42
C GLU A 103 8.37 2.91 16.34
N CYS A 104 8.82 1.66 16.11
CA CYS A 104 10.23 1.40 15.87
C CYS A 104 10.74 2.23 14.67
N LEU A 105 10.08 2.16 13.51
CA LEU A 105 10.50 2.91 12.33
C LEU A 105 10.53 4.43 12.57
N MET A 106 9.54 4.98 13.28
CA MET A 106 9.50 6.38 13.68
C MET A 106 10.66 6.75 14.60
N SER A 107 11.09 5.86 15.49
CA SER A 107 12.27 6.08 16.35
C SER A 107 13.60 6.09 15.57
N ARG A 108 13.71 5.26 14.52
CA ARG A 108 14.93 5.14 13.70
C ARG A 108 15.00 6.17 12.58
N ARG A 109 13.84 6.62 12.08
CA ARG A 109 13.69 7.50 10.92
C ARG A 109 12.72 8.65 11.21
N PRO A 110 12.94 9.45 12.28
CA PRO A 110 11.96 10.43 12.76
C PRO A 110 11.60 11.51 11.73
N THR A 111 12.49 11.78 10.76
CA THR A 111 12.30 12.81 9.74
C THR A 111 11.63 12.33 8.46
N ASP A 112 11.71 11.04 8.14
CA ASP A 112 11.34 10.50 6.83
C ASP A 112 10.75 9.08 6.88
N PHE A 113 10.28 8.61 8.03
CA PHE A 113 9.60 7.31 8.15
C PHE A 113 8.37 7.19 7.24
N HIS A 114 7.61 8.27 7.04
CA HIS A 114 6.32 8.22 6.36
C HIS A 114 6.42 7.76 4.90
N PRO A 115 7.25 8.36 4.02
CA PRO A 115 7.40 7.87 2.65
C PRO A 115 7.93 6.43 2.59
N LEU A 116 8.86 6.04 3.47
CA LEU A 116 9.36 4.66 3.59
C LEU A 116 8.23 3.66 3.86
N PHE A 117 7.38 3.98 4.84
CA PHE A 117 6.24 3.17 5.26
C PHE A 117 5.15 3.07 4.18
N VAL A 118 4.84 4.19 3.51
CA VAL A 118 3.82 4.21 2.44
C VAL A 118 4.26 3.36 1.25
N GLU A 119 5.51 3.51 0.81
CA GLU A 119 6.07 2.73 -0.31
C GLU A 119 6.11 1.23 0.00
N LEU A 120 6.62 0.85 1.19
CA LEU A 120 6.65 -0.55 1.61
C LEU A 120 5.24 -1.16 1.65
N ARG A 121 4.27 -0.45 2.23
CA ARG A 121 2.89 -0.92 2.31
C ARG A 121 2.24 -1.05 0.93
N ALA A 122 2.52 -0.15 0.00
CA ALA A 122 2.02 -0.28 -1.37
C ALA A 122 2.51 -1.57 -2.05
N ARG A 123 3.77 -1.96 -1.81
CA ARG A 123 4.35 -3.22 -2.32
C ARG A 123 3.78 -4.45 -1.64
N ILE A 124 3.49 -4.37 -0.34
CA ILE A 124 2.83 -5.45 0.40
C ILE A 124 1.40 -5.67 -0.13
N LEU A 125 0.70 -4.58 -0.48
CA LEU A 125 -0.72 -4.58 -0.90
C LEU A 125 -0.90 -4.54 -2.43
N ASP A 126 0.12 -4.95 -3.19
CA ASP A 126 0.26 -4.95 -4.65
C ASP A 126 -0.80 -5.74 -5.45
N THR A 127 -1.76 -6.40 -4.78
CA THR A 127 -2.87 -7.09 -5.43
C THR A 127 -4.19 -6.73 -4.75
N LEU A 128 -5.29 -6.77 -5.52
CA LEU A 128 -6.63 -6.54 -4.99
C LEU A 128 -6.97 -7.46 -3.80
N PRO A 129 -6.75 -8.79 -3.85
CA PRO A 129 -7.05 -9.67 -2.72
C PRO A 129 -6.27 -9.32 -1.44
N ARG A 130 -5.00 -8.89 -1.56
CA ARG A 130 -4.20 -8.46 -0.39
C ARG A 130 -4.72 -7.17 0.22
N SER A 131 -5.11 -6.21 -0.63
CA SER A 131 -5.73 -4.97 -0.18
C SER A 131 -7.06 -5.24 0.54
N GLU A 132 -7.92 -6.09 -0.01
CA GLU A 132 -9.21 -6.46 0.61
C GLU A 132 -9.02 -7.19 1.95
N ALA A 133 -8.09 -8.14 2.01
CA ALA A 133 -7.78 -8.86 3.25
C ALA A 133 -7.26 -7.90 4.34
N TYR A 134 -6.36 -6.99 3.98
CA TYR A 134 -5.84 -5.99 4.91
C TYR A 134 -6.95 -5.06 5.44
N LEU A 135 -7.86 -4.60 4.57
CA LEU A 135 -9.02 -3.80 4.96
C LEU A 135 -9.97 -4.57 5.88
N ASN A 136 -10.17 -5.87 5.64
CA ASN A 136 -10.98 -6.72 6.51
C ASN A 136 -10.35 -6.81 7.92
N ALA A 137 -9.04 -7.04 8.01
CA ALA A 137 -8.32 -7.05 9.28
C ALA A 137 -8.42 -5.69 10.02
N ASP A 138 -8.22 -4.58 9.30
CA ASP A 138 -8.35 -3.22 9.86
C ASP A 138 -9.77 -2.95 10.37
N SER A 139 -10.81 -3.51 9.72
CA SER A 139 -12.21 -3.35 10.16
C SER A 139 -12.46 -3.96 11.55
N HIS A 140 -11.79 -5.07 11.88
CA HIS A 140 -11.86 -5.66 13.21
C HIS A 140 -11.14 -4.77 14.26
N ALA A 141 -9.98 -4.22 13.90
CA ALA A 141 -9.19 -3.36 14.77
C ALA A 141 -9.82 -1.97 15.01
N ALA A 142 -10.62 -1.46 14.07
CA ALA A 142 -11.28 -0.15 14.18
C ALA A 142 -12.25 -0.03 15.37
N THR A 143 -12.66 -1.16 15.95
CA THR A 143 -13.62 -1.21 17.07
C THR A 143 -12.97 -1.25 18.45
N VAL A 144 -11.63 -1.30 18.51
CA VAL A 144 -10.88 -1.45 19.77
C VAL A 144 -9.87 -0.32 19.96
N ASN A 145 -9.46 -0.11 21.21
CA ASN A 145 -8.38 0.80 21.54
C ASN A 145 -7.04 0.04 21.51
N ILE A 146 -6.16 0.38 20.57
CA ILE A 146 -4.81 -0.17 20.49
C ILE A 146 -3.86 0.79 21.24
N PRO A 147 -3.28 0.39 22.37
CA PRO A 147 -2.43 1.26 23.16
C PRO A 147 -1.09 1.51 22.47
N LEU A 148 -0.82 2.77 22.12
CA LEU A 148 0.49 3.21 21.62
C LEU A 148 1.49 3.39 22.77
N PHE A 149 2.77 3.21 22.51
CA PHE A 149 3.82 3.60 23.44
C PHE A 149 3.93 5.13 23.49
N PRO A 150 4.33 5.70 24.65
CA PRO A 150 4.81 7.07 24.70
C PRO A 150 5.93 7.30 23.68
N ALA A 151 5.96 8.47 23.04
CA ALA A 151 6.87 8.74 21.93
C ALA A 151 8.36 8.62 22.33
N ASP A 152 8.68 8.97 23.57
CA ASP A 152 10.02 8.81 24.17
C ASP A 152 10.40 7.34 24.42
N GLN A 153 9.46 6.41 24.31
CA GLN A 153 9.65 4.96 24.51
C GLN A 153 9.59 4.15 23.20
N TRP A 154 9.37 4.78 22.04
CA TRP A 154 9.23 4.09 20.75
C TRP A 154 10.45 3.25 20.34
N ALA A 155 11.66 3.62 20.79
CA ALA A 155 12.86 2.82 20.54
C ALA A 155 12.76 1.40 21.15
N GLY A 156 11.97 1.23 22.22
CA GLY A 156 11.70 -0.05 22.86
C GLY A 156 10.74 -0.96 22.07
N ALA A 157 10.10 -0.44 21.00
CA ALA A 157 9.24 -1.23 20.13
C ALA A 157 10.01 -2.00 19.04
N CYS A 158 11.32 -1.76 18.90
CA CYS A 158 12.18 -2.43 17.92
C CYS A 158 12.51 -3.87 18.34
N ALA A 159 12.32 -4.82 17.43
CA ALA A 159 12.67 -6.24 17.58
C ALA A 159 13.83 -6.66 16.67
#